data_AF-A0A517NKD8-F1
#
_entry.id   AF-A0A517NKD8-F1
#
_cell.length_a   1.000
_cell.length_b   1.000
_cell.length_c   1.000
_cell.angle_alpha   90.00
_cell.angle_beta   90.00
_cell.angle_gamma   90.00
#
_symmetry.space_group_name_H-M   'P 1'
#
loop_
_entity.id
_entity.type
_entity.pdbx_description
1 polymer ?
#
loop_
_entity_poly.entity_id
_entity_poly.type
_entity_poly.pdbx_seq_one_letter_code
_entity_poly.pdbx_strand_id
1 'polypeptide(L)'
;MTPAPVAPNKRGCRFTIRSTLLAMAWVALALACYTTFQTNLRRSQQEHILYQRAETLESLQENVYAMQVPRTANSQRGFLSGRDLDLADFSGVNVVAGSGAFQSTSMVGANFSGATITVGGASFQHTKLDGADLRGATITVGSSSLQITSFQAADLRGAVIVTPGGATLQYASFRDADLSSATIDCQSDLSSFQEVDINGVEFAAADLTGIHADGLTSAYFWAPPSYDDRTKFPADFDPQRAGWKRRP
;
A
#
# COMPACT_ATOMS: atom_id res chain seq x y z
N MET A 1 -30.58 -14.47 95.45
CA MET A 1 -30.54 -13.20 94.71
C MET A 1 -29.43 -13.28 93.67
N THR A 2 -29.78 -13.54 92.41
CA THR A 2 -28.86 -13.55 91.27
C THR A 2 -28.91 -12.18 90.58
N PRO A 3 -27.78 -11.56 90.17
CA PRO A 3 -27.82 -10.30 89.45
C PRO A 3 -28.14 -10.53 87.96
N ALA A 4 -28.95 -9.63 87.39
CA ALA A 4 -29.37 -9.64 85.98
C ALA A 4 -28.21 -9.28 85.02
N PRO A 5 -28.23 -9.74 83.76
CA PRO A 5 -27.13 -9.55 82.82
C PRO A 5 -27.13 -8.13 82.23
N VAL A 6 -25.93 -7.54 82.10
CA VAL A 6 -25.71 -6.24 81.47
C VAL A 6 -25.78 -6.38 79.95
N ALA A 7 -26.67 -5.63 79.29
CA ALA A 7 -26.81 -5.62 77.83
C ALA A 7 -25.63 -4.87 77.15
N PRO A 8 -25.15 -5.32 75.97
CA PRO A 8 -24.01 -4.71 75.30
C PRO A 8 -24.40 -3.38 74.65
N ASN A 9 -23.57 -2.36 74.90
CA ASN A 9 -23.73 -0.99 74.42
C ASN A 9 -23.48 -0.92 72.89
N LYS A 10 -24.56 -0.88 72.09
CA LYS A 10 -24.48 -0.67 70.63
C LYS A 10 -24.19 0.80 70.34
N ARG A 11 -22.91 1.17 70.16
CA ARG A 11 -22.52 2.48 69.61
C ARG A 11 -22.99 2.57 68.15
N GLY A 12 -24.14 3.19 67.91
CA GLY A 12 -24.59 3.56 66.57
C GLY A 12 -23.73 4.68 65.99
N CYS A 13 -23.18 4.49 64.79
CA CYS A 13 -22.44 5.53 64.07
C CYS A 13 -23.34 6.76 63.86
N ARG A 14 -23.02 7.88 64.52
CA ARG A 14 -23.65 9.18 64.27
C ARG A 14 -22.90 9.89 63.13
N PHE A 15 -23.41 9.80 61.91
CA PHE A 15 -22.92 10.60 60.80
C PHE A 15 -23.29 12.07 61.04
N THR A 16 -22.30 12.95 61.03
CA THR A 16 -22.50 14.41 61.12
C THR A 16 -22.41 15.02 59.73
N ILE A 17 -23.06 16.16 59.50
CA ILE A 17 -23.00 16.88 58.21
C ILE A 17 -21.54 17.13 57.77
N ARG A 18 -20.62 17.33 58.73
CA ARG A 18 -19.18 17.43 58.45
C ARG A 18 -18.57 16.15 57.89
N SER A 19 -18.95 14.96 58.38
CA SER A 19 -18.40 13.69 57.88
C SER A 19 -18.89 13.34 56.48
N THR A 20 -20.12 13.71 56.12
CA THR A 20 -20.66 13.50 54.77
C THR A 20 -20.06 14.49 53.77
N LEU A 21 -19.87 15.76 54.14
CA LEU A 21 -19.17 16.76 53.32
C LEU A 21 -17.70 16.36 53.06
N LEU A 22 -17.00 15.86 54.08
CA LEU A 22 -15.64 15.33 53.93
C LEU A 22 -15.60 14.12 52.99
N ALA A 23 -16.54 13.19 53.10
CA ALA A 23 -16.62 12.03 52.21
C ALA A 23 -16.87 12.46 50.75
N MET A 24 -17.80 13.40 50.52
CA MET A 24 -18.05 13.95 49.17
C MET A 24 -16.83 14.69 48.61
N ALA A 25 -16.10 15.44 49.44
CA ALA A 25 -14.87 16.10 49.02
C ALA A 25 -13.79 15.10 48.60
N TRP A 26 -13.64 13.99 49.32
CA TRP A 26 -12.72 12.90 48.94
C TRP A 26 -13.14 12.20 47.66
N VAL A 27 -14.44 11.96 47.46
CA VAL A 27 -14.96 11.38 46.21
C VAL A 27 -14.73 12.32 45.04
N ALA A 28 -14.99 13.62 45.21
CA ALA A 28 -14.75 14.63 44.18
C ALA A 28 -13.25 14.73 43.83
N LEU A 29 -12.37 14.70 44.83
CA LEU A 29 -10.93 14.69 44.63
C LEU A 29 -10.45 13.41 43.94
N ALA A 30 -10.97 12.25 44.34
CA ALA A 30 -10.65 10.97 43.71
C ALA A 30 -11.13 10.93 42.26
N LEU A 31 -12.33 11.44 41.97
CA LEU A 31 -12.87 11.53 40.62
C LEU A 31 -12.05 12.49 39.77
N ALA A 32 -11.71 13.67 40.30
CA ALA A 32 -10.83 14.63 39.61
C ALA A 32 -9.47 13.99 39.29
N CYS A 33 -8.84 13.33 40.28
CA CYS A 33 -7.57 12.64 40.10
C CYS A 33 -7.66 11.52 39.06
N TYR A 34 -8.73 10.72 39.09
CA TYR A 34 -9.00 9.67 38.12
C TYR A 34 -9.18 10.24 36.72
N THR A 35 -9.96 11.31 36.55
CA THR A 35 -10.14 11.96 35.24
C THR A 35 -8.85 12.53 34.70
N THR A 36 -8.03 13.18 35.54
CA THR A 36 -6.72 13.72 35.15
C THR A 36 -5.74 12.62 34.76
N PHE A 37 -5.74 11.50 35.49
CA PHE A 37 -4.93 10.33 35.16
C PHE A 37 -5.35 9.72 33.81
N GLN A 38 -6.65 9.59 33.56
CA GLN A 38 -7.19 9.11 32.29
C GLN A 38 -6.85 10.04 31.12
N THR A 39 -6.94 11.36 31.30
CA THR A 39 -6.55 12.32 30.26
C THR A 39 -5.06 12.26 29.97
N ASN A 40 -4.23 12.10 31.01
CA ASN A 40 -2.77 12.00 30.84
C ASN A 40 -2.38 10.71 30.11
N LEU A 41 -3.04 9.58 30.41
CA LEU A 41 -2.85 8.32 29.69
C LEU A 41 -3.20 8.46 28.21
N ARG A 42 -4.34 9.06 27.89
CA ARG A 42 -4.75 9.29 26.50
C ARG A 42 -3.77 10.19 25.76
N ARG A 43 -3.32 11.27 26.41
CA ARG A 43 -2.32 12.18 25.85
C ARG A 43 -1.00 11.48 25.56
N SER A 44 -0.50 10.66 26.50
CA SER A 44 0.74 9.90 26.31
C SER A 44 0.63 8.87 25.17
N GLN A 45 -0.52 8.20 25.02
CA GLN A 45 -0.75 7.29 23.89
C GLN A 45 -0.79 8.05 22.55
N GLN A 46 -1.47 9.21 22.51
CA GLN A 46 -1.49 10.04 21.31
C GLN A 46 -0.10 10.57 20.97
N GLU A 47 0.66 11.03 21.96
CA GLU A 47 2.04 11.48 21.79
C GLU A 47 2.91 10.35 21.23
N HIS A 48 2.82 9.13 21.77
CA HIS A 48 3.57 7.97 21.25
C HIS A 48 3.23 7.65 19.78
N ILE A 49 1.94 7.72 19.41
CA ILE A 49 1.50 7.54 18.02
C ILE A 49 2.05 8.65 17.12
N LEU A 50 2.05 9.90 17.59
CA LEU A 50 2.59 11.04 16.84
C LEU A 50 4.10 10.91 16.64
N TYR A 51 4.85 10.47 17.65
CA TYR A 51 6.29 10.24 17.52
C TYR A 51 6.62 9.14 16.51
N GLN A 52 5.93 8.00 16.57
CA GLN A 52 6.13 6.93 15.58
C GLN A 52 5.77 7.38 14.15
N ARG A 53 4.73 8.20 14.00
CA ARG A 53 4.36 8.80 12.71
C ARG A 53 5.40 9.81 12.21
N ALA A 54 5.99 10.60 13.09
CA ALA A 54 7.03 11.54 12.71
C ALA A 54 8.30 10.81 12.24
N GLU A 55 8.72 9.78 12.97
CA GLU A 55 9.90 8.97 12.62
C GLU A 55 9.73 8.23 11.29
N THR A 56 8.53 7.70 11.03
CA THR A 56 8.21 7.08 9.73
C THR A 56 8.23 8.11 8.60
N LEU A 57 7.65 9.30 8.77
CA LEU A 57 7.69 10.37 7.76
C LEU A 57 9.10 10.86 7.46
N GLU A 58 9.96 11.01 8.47
CA GLU A 58 11.36 11.38 8.26
C GLU A 58 12.09 10.30 7.46
N SER A 59 11.89 9.03 7.79
CA SER A 59 12.48 7.92 7.03
C SER A 59 11.96 7.83 5.60
N LEU A 60 10.67 8.10 5.37
CA LEU A 60 10.05 8.16 4.05
C LEU A 60 10.68 9.28 3.22
N GLN A 61 10.84 10.45 3.81
CA GLN A 61 11.43 11.61 3.17
C GLN A 61 12.91 11.38 2.83
N GLU A 62 13.68 10.74 3.71
CA GLU A 62 15.06 10.35 3.40
C GLU A 62 15.14 9.35 2.25
N ASN A 63 14.25 8.35 2.21
CA ASN A 63 14.20 7.36 1.13
C ASN A 63 13.87 8.04 -0.22
N VAL A 64 12.86 8.91 -0.25
CA VAL A 64 12.48 9.70 -1.44
C VAL A 64 13.61 10.60 -1.90
N TYR A 65 14.23 11.32 -0.97
CA TYR A 65 15.34 12.20 -1.27
C TYR A 65 16.54 11.44 -1.84
N ALA A 66 16.85 10.26 -1.29
CA ALA A 66 17.92 9.41 -1.81
C ALA A 66 17.65 8.94 -3.25
N MET A 67 16.37 8.73 -3.62
CA MET A 67 15.98 8.40 -5.00
C MET A 67 16.13 9.57 -5.97
N GLN A 68 15.86 10.81 -5.52
CA GLN A 68 15.91 12.01 -6.37
C GLN A 68 17.32 12.44 -6.76
N VAL A 69 18.36 12.01 -6.03
CA VAL A 69 19.74 12.37 -6.33
C VAL A 69 20.35 11.34 -7.29
N PRO A 70 20.61 11.69 -8.57
CA PRO A 70 21.15 10.75 -9.54
C PRO A 70 22.67 10.62 -9.35
N ARG A 71 23.11 9.89 -8.34
CA ARG A 71 24.52 9.51 -8.17
C ARG A 71 24.58 8.16 -7.48
N THR A 72 25.28 7.19 -8.07
CA THR A 72 26.03 6.02 -7.54
C THR A 72 25.59 5.29 -6.25
N ALA A 73 24.84 5.90 -5.32
CA ALA A 73 24.22 5.34 -4.13
C ALA A 73 23.01 4.42 -4.42
N ASN A 74 22.22 4.70 -5.46
CA ASN A 74 21.05 3.86 -5.85
C ASN A 74 21.45 2.55 -6.55
N SER A 75 22.75 2.34 -6.76
CA SER A 75 23.31 1.13 -7.37
C SER A 75 23.49 -0.02 -6.39
N GLN A 76 23.27 0.20 -5.08
CA GLN A 76 23.29 -0.88 -4.10
C GLN A 76 22.10 -1.81 -4.33
N ARG A 77 22.37 -3.12 -4.36
CA ARG A 77 21.30 -4.13 -4.40
C ARG A 77 20.39 -3.94 -3.19
N GLY A 78 19.08 -4.01 -3.40
CA GLY A 78 18.14 -3.97 -2.28
C GLY A 78 18.03 -2.63 -1.56
N PHE A 79 18.42 -1.51 -2.20
CA PHE A 79 18.52 -0.20 -1.54
C PHE A 79 17.29 0.18 -0.70
N LEU A 80 16.09 -0.14 -1.18
CA LEU A 80 14.80 0.14 -0.52
C LEU A 80 14.02 -1.13 -0.22
N SER A 81 14.68 -2.29 -0.25
CA SER A 81 14.02 -3.56 -0.02
C SER A 81 13.42 -3.61 1.39
N GLY A 82 12.15 -4.05 1.48
CA GLY A 82 11.43 -4.20 2.73
C GLY A 82 11.01 -2.88 3.39
N ARG A 83 11.15 -1.74 2.72
CA ARG A 83 10.76 -0.44 3.25
C ARG A 83 9.25 -0.22 3.13
N ASP A 84 8.73 0.59 4.03
CA ASP A 84 7.43 1.22 3.90
C ASP A 84 7.65 2.56 3.20
N LEU A 85 7.02 2.73 2.05
CA LEU A 85 7.02 3.89 1.16
C LEU A 85 5.56 4.27 0.81
N ASP A 86 4.60 3.88 1.66
CA ASP A 86 3.19 4.20 1.45
C ASP A 86 2.99 5.72 1.39
N LEU A 87 2.14 6.17 0.46
CA LEU A 87 1.81 7.58 0.21
C LEU A 87 3.01 8.48 -0.12
N ALA A 88 4.19 7.91 -0.39
CA ALA A 88 5.36 8.69 -0.77
C ALA A 88 5.19 9.36 -2.15
N ASP A 89 5.77 10.55 -2.30
CA ASP A 89 5.69 11.33 -3.54
C ASP A 89 6.97 11.17 -4.37
N PHE A 90 6.81 10.48 -5.49
CA PHE A 90 7.78 10.22 -6.55
C PHE A 90 7.39 10.88 -7.88
N SER A 91 6.45 11.83 -7.86
CA SER A 91 5.97 12.45 -9.09
C SER A 91 7.12 13.13 -9.86
N GLY A 92 7.24 12.81 -11.15
CA GLY A 92 8.29 13.31 -12.04
C GLY A 92 9.72 12.90 -11.68
N VAL A 93 9.92 12.00 -10.71
CA VAL A 93 11.26 11.57 -10.29
C VAL A 93 11.89 10.67 -11.37
N ASN A 94 13.20 10.82 -11.57
CA ASN A 94 14.00 9.89 -12.37
C ASN A 94 14.75 8.93 -11.44
N VAL A 95 14.30 7.68 -11.41
CA VAL A 95 14.90 6.61 -10.60
C VAL A 95 15.71 5.69 -11.51
N VAL A 96 17.01 5.54 -11.20
CA VAL A 96 17.86 4.51 -11.80
C VAL A 96 18.45 3.66 -10.68
N ALA A 97 18.05 2.40 -10.60
CA ALA A 97 18.48 1.51 -9.53
C ALA A 97 18.88 0.11 -10.03
N GLY A 98 19.72 -0.56 -9.22
CA GLY A 98 20.17 -1.93 -9.49
C GLY A 98 19.08 -2.98 -9.25
N SER A 99 19.48 -4.25 -9.24
CA SER A 99 18.56 -5.36 -8.94
C SER A 99 18.03 -5.34 -7.50
N GLY A 100 16.78 -5.76 -7.34
CA GLY A 100 16.14 -5.89 -6.02
C GLY A 100 15.80 -4.56 -5.35
N ALA A 101 15.84 -3.43 -6.07
CA ALA A 101 15.79 -2.08 -5.48
C ALA A 101 14.60 -1.87 -4.54
N PHE A 102 13.42 -2.37 -4.90
CA PHE A 102 12.15 -2.24 -4.17
C PHE A 102 11.58 -3.60 -3.73
N GLN A 103 12.42 -4.64 -3.59
CA GLN A 103 11.91 -5.97 -3.28
C GLN A 103 11.21 -5.98 -1.91
N SER A 104 9.99 -6.53 -1.84
CA SER A 104 9.16 -6.62 -0.64
C SER A 104 8.80 -5.26 -0.02
N THR A 105 8.77 -4.19 -0.81
CA THR A 105 8.45 -2.83 -0.37
C THR A 105 6.94 -2.58 -0.41
N SER A 106 6.43 -1.78 0.53
CA SER A 106 5.05 -1.25 0.49
C SER A 106 5.08 0.16 -0.09
N MET A 107 4.26 0.43 -1.11
CA MET A 107 4.11 1.70 -1.80
C MET A 107 2.63 1.98 -2.06
N VAL A 108 1.77 1.62 -1.11
CA VAL A 108 0.32 1.76 -1.20
C VAL A 108 -0.03 3.25 -1.29
N GLY A 109 -0.78 3.63 -2.32
CA GLY A 109 -1.16 5.02 -2.59
C GLY A 109 0.00 5.97 -2.87
N ALA A 110 1.20 5.47 -3.17
CA ALA A 110 2.33 6.31 -3.55
C ALA A 110 2.08 7.00 -4.90
N ASN A 111 2.65 8.19 -5.09
CA ASN A 111 2.49 8.99 -6.29
C ASN A 111 3.74 8.86 -7.18
N PHE A 112 3.62 8.15 -8.30
CA PHE A 112 4.63 8.00 -9.36
C PHE A 112 4.24 8.73 -10.66
N SER A 113 3.28 9.65 -10.62
CA SER A 113 2.79 10.32 -11.83
C SER A 113 3.94 11.00 -12.59
N GLY A 114 4.07 10.67 -13.88
CA GLY A 114 5.13 11.17 -14.77
C GLY A 114 6.56 10.73 -14.39
N ALA A 115 6.73 9.81 -13.44
CA ALA A 115 8.05 9.33 -13.04
C ALA A 115 8.71 8.52 -14.18
N THR A 116 10.04 8.55 -14.25
CA THR A 116 10.83 7.67 -15.11
C THR A 116 11.63 6.72 -14.23
N ILE A 117 11.32 5.43 -14.29
CA ILE A 117 11.88 4.42 -13.40
C ILE A 117 12.59 3.37 -14.25
N THR A 118 13.90 3.23 -14.07
CA THR A 118 14.71 2.17 -14.70
C THR A 118 15.35 1.32 -13.61
N VAL A 119 14.96 0.04 -13.54
CA VAL A 119 15.42 -0.87 -12.48
C VAL A 119 15.97 -2.17 -13.04
N GLY A 120 16.93 -2.77 -12.32
CA GLY A 120 17.45 -4.10 -12.63
C GLY A 120 16.44 -5.21 -12.33
N GLY A 121 16.84 -6.47 -12.55
CA GLY A 121 15.98 -7.64 -12.28
C GLY A 121 15.53 -7.78 -10.83
N ALA A 122 14.43 -8.49 -10.60
CA ALA A 122 13.81 -8.75 -9.29
C ALA A 122 13.43 -7.50 -8.47
N SER A 123 13.38 -6.31 -9.08
CA SER A 123 13.32 -5.06 -8.32
C SER A 123 12.01 -4.76 -7.63
N PHE A 124 10.87 -5.26 -8.12
CA PHE A 124 9.55 -5.04 -7.53
C PHE A 124 8.92 -6.37 -7.04
N GLN A 125 9.71 -7.43 -6.86
CA GLN A 125 9.17 -8.70 -6.41
C GLN A 125 8.50 -8.54 -5.05
N HIS A 126 7.31 -9.11 -4.87
CA HIS A 126 6.52 -8.99 -3.64
C HIS A 126 6.20 -7.55 -3.20
N THR A 127 6.23 -6.60 -4.14
CA THR A 127 5.91 -5.19 -3.87
C THR A 127 4.40 -4.94 -3.88
N LYS A 128 3.93 -4.01 -3.04
CA LYS A 128 2.56 -3.51 -3.07
C LYS A 128 2.51 -2.07 -3.59
N LEU A 129 1.87 -1.87 -4.73
CA LEU A 129 1.58 -0.58 -5.37
C LEU A 129 0.06 -0.34 -5.41
N ASP A 130 -0.68 -0.90 -4.46
CA ASP A 130 -2.13 -0.82 -4.42
C ASP A 130 -2.58 0.65 -4.30
N GLY A 131 -3.49 1.08 -5.17
CA GLY A 131 -3.98 2.46 -5.21
C GLY A 131 -2.93 3.50 -5.62
N ALA A 132 -1.73 3.10 -6.08
CA ALA A 132 -0.68 4.03 -6.48
C ALA A 132 -1.08 4.81 -7.76
N ASP A 133 -0.62 6.06 -7.85
CA ASP A 133 -0.79 6.91 -9.04
C ASP A 133 0.44 6.77 -9.94
N LEU A 134 0.35 6.01 -11.01
CA LEU A 134 1.41 5.75 -12.00
C LEU A 134 1.10 6.45 -13.34
N ARG A 135 0.22 7.47 -13.34
CA ARG A 135 -0.23 8.13 -14.57
C ARG A 135 0.93 8.70 -15.38
N GLY A 136 1.02 8.31 -16.64
CA GLY A 136 2.09 8.76 -17.54
C GLY A 136 3.50 8.36 -17.10
N ALA A 137 3.66 7.45 -16.12
CA ALA A 137 4.96 6.97 -15.70
C ALA A 137 5.60 6.10 -16.79
N THR A 138 6.91 6.18 -16.95
CA THR A 138 7.69 5.29 -17.82
C THR A 138 8.52 4.35 -16.95
N ILE A 139 8.21 3.05 -16.99
CA ILE A 139 8.79 2.02 -16.13
C ILE A 139 9.50 0.99 -17.00
N THR A 140 10.84 0.99 -16.96
CA THR A 140 11.69 -0.01 -17.60
C THR A 140 12.23 -0.95 -16.55
N VAL A 141 11.89 -2.23 -16.65
CA VAL A 141 12.22 -3.24 -15.63
C VAL A 141 13.08 -4.38 -16.20
N GLY A 142 14.08 -4.80 -15.43
CA GLY A 142 14.83 -6.02 -15.73
C GLY A 142 14.02 -7.30 -15.52
N SER A 143 14.65 -8.45 -15.76
CA SER A 143 14.00 -9.76 -15.66
C SER A 143 13.38 -10.06 -14.30
N SER A 144 12.21 -10.71 -14.31
CA SER A 144 11.49 -11.15 -13.12
C SER A 144 11.16 -10.05 -12.11
N SER A 145 11.22 -8.78 -12.51
CA SER A 145 11.09 -7.67 -11.58
C SER A 145 9.70 -7.51 -11.01
N LEU A 146 8.66 -7.80 -11.77
CA LEU A 146 7.26 -7.57 -11.37
C LEU A 146 6.55 -8.86 -10.92
N GLN A 147 7.30 -9.91 -10.57
CA GLN A 147 6.72 -11.16 -10.13
C GLN A 147 6.04 -10.99 -8.76
N ILE A 148 4.78 -11.42 -8.66
CA ILE A 148 4.00 -11.33 -7.41
C ILE A 148 3.90 -9.87 -6.92
N THR A 149 3.91 -8.90 -7.85
CA THR A 149 3.67 -7.49 -7.55
C THR A 149 2.16 -7.21 -7.57
N SER A 150 1.68 -6.44 -6.60
CA SER A 150 0.29 -6.00 -6.57
C SER A 150 0.16 -4.54 -7.03
N PHE A 151 -0.73 -4.30 -7.98
CA PHE A 151 -1.15 -3.01 -8.51
C PHE A 151 -2.65 -2.82 -8.32
N GLN A 152 -3.22 -3.38 -7.25
CA GLN A 152 -4.68 -3.41 -7.09
C GLN A 152 -5.22 -1.97 -7.01
N ALA A 153 -6.23 -1.65 -7.82
CA ALA A 153 -6.84 -0.32 -7.92
C ALA A 153 -5.85 0.82 -8.22
N ALA A 154 -4.67 0.51 -8.78
CA ALA A 154 -3.70 1.52 -9.19
C ALA A 154 -4.16 2.26 -10.46
N ASP A 155 -3.74 3.51 -10.60
CA ASP A 155 -4.00 4.35 -11.77
C ASP A 155 -2.77 4.37 -12.67
N LEU A 156 -2.75 3.54 -13.71
CA LEU A 156 -1.67 3.45 -14.70
C LEU A 156 -2.03 4.14 -16.02
N ARG A 157 -2.96 5.09 -16.01
CA ARG A 157 -3.42 5.73 -17.26
C ARG A 157 -2.26 6.37 -18.01
N GLY A 158 -2.11 6.02 -19.29
CA GLY A 158 -1.02 6.52 -20.13
C GLY A 158 0.39 6.09 -19.71
N ALA A 159 0.52 5.17 -18.75
CA ALA A 159 1.83 4.65 -18.34
C ALA A 159 2.46 3.79 -19.45
N VAL A 160 3.79 3.75 -19.48
CA VAL A 160 4.57 2.92 -20.42
C VAL A 160 5.40 1.94 -19.61
N ILE A 161 5.10 0.64 -19.72
CA ILE A 161 5.82 -0.44 -19.05
C ILE A 161 6.61 -1.20 -20.11
N VAL A 162 7.94 -1.16 -20.03
CA VAL A 162 8.85 -1.84 -20.95
C VAL A 162 9.61 -2.93 -20.22
N THR A 163 9.48 -4.17 -20.69
CA THR A 163 10.16 -5.34 -20.11
C THR A 163 11.12 -5.96 -21.13
N PRO A 164 12.40 -5.52 -21.20
CA PRO A 164 13.38 -6.02 -22.18
C PRO A 164 13.83 -7.49 -21.99
N GLY A 165 13.37 -8.22 -20.97
CA GLY A 165 13.71 -9.64 -20.85
C GLY A 165 12.98 -10.44 -19.77
N GLY A 166 12.71 -11.72 -20.06
CA GLY A 166 12.28 -12.75 -19.10
C GLY A 166 10.85 -12.63 -18.58
N ALA A 167 10.41 -13.65 -17.82
CA ALA A 167 9.05 -13.76 -17.26
C ALA A 167 8.77 -12.72 -16.16
N THR A 168 8.49 -11.48 -16.58
CA THR A 168 8.58 -10.31 -15.69
C THR A 168 7.33 -10.07 -14.86
N LEU A 169 6.13 -10.30 -15.39
CA LEU A 169 4.85 -10.01 -14.72
C LEU A 169 4.18 -11.26 -14.16
N GLN A 170 4.86 -12.40 -14.08
CA GLN A 170 4.24 -13.65 -13.64
C GLN A 170 3.60 -13.52 -12.25
N TYR A 171 2.32 -13.89 -12.12
CA TYR A 171 1.52 -13.75 -10.88
C TYR A 171 1.36 -12.31 -10.38
N ALA A 172 1.62 -11.30 -11.21
CA ALA A 172 1.27 -9.93 -10.87
C ALA A 172 -0.25 -9.77 -10.79
N SER A 173 -0.72 -8.84 -9.95
CA SER A 173 -2.13 -8.50 -9.83
C SER A 173 -2.36 -7.07 -10.28
N PHE A 174 -3.21 -6.87 -11.27
CA PHE A 174 -3.72 -5.58 -11.70
C PHE A 174 -5.20 -5.41 -11.35
N ARG A 175 -5.72 -6.18 -10.37
CA ARG A 175 -7.14 -6.17 -10.04
C ARG A 175 -7.69 -4.75 -9.87
N ASP A 176 -8.79 -4.43 -10.57
CA ASP A 176 -9.47 -3.13 -10.56
C ASP A 176 -8.58 -1.94 -10.96
N ALA A 177 -7.42 -2.17 -11.57
CA ALA A 177 -6.52 -1.11 -12.02
C ALA A 177 -7.01 -0.46 -13.33
N ASP A 178 -6.68 0.82 -13.50
CA ASP A 178 -6.94 1.57 -14.72
C ASP A 178 -5.67 1.63 -15.58
N LEU A 179 -5.63 0.86 -16.66
CA LEU A 179 -4.58 0.85 -17.67
C LEU A 179 -5.01 1.59 -18.96
N SER A 180 -5.98 2.51 -18.87
CA SER A 180 -6.47 3.22 -20.04
C SER A 180 -5.35 4.02 -20.71
N SER A 181 -5.21 3.88 -22.03
CA SER A 181 -4.13 4.48 -22.84
C SER A 181 -2.70 4.04 -22.44
N ALA A 182 -2.54 3.04 -21.57
CA ALA A 182 -1.22 2.54 -21.21
C ALA A 182 -0.59 1.72 -22.34
N THR A 183 0.73 1.61 -22.36
CA THR A 183 1.47 0.73 -23.27
C THR A 183 2.23 -0.31 -22.45
N ILE A 184 2.03 -1.59 -22.75
CA ILE A 184 2.82 -2.68 -22.17
C ILE A 184 3.60 -3.35 -23.30
N ASP A 185 4.91 -3.13 -23.30
CA ASP A 185 5.84 -3.68 -24.29
C ASP A 185 6.73 -4.76 -23.65
N CYS A 186 6.42 -6.03 -23.93
CA CYS A 186 7.22 -7.17 -23.49
C CYS A 186 8.10 -7.68 -24.65
N GLN A 187 9.37 -7.24 -24.67
CA GLN A 187 10.30 -7.54 -25.76
C GLN A 187 10.94 -8.94 -25.70
N SER A 188 10.36 -9.87 -24.92
CA SER A 188 10.92 -11.21 -24.69
C SER A 188 10.07 -12.29 -25.37
N ASP A 189 10.72 -13.31 -25.92
CA ASP A 189 10.06 -14.49 -26.50
C ASP A 189 9.36 -15.40 -25.48
N LEU A 190 9.50 -15.12 -24.18
CA LEU A 190 8.87 -15.87 -23.10
C LEU A 190 7.56 -15.18 -22.70
N SER A 191 6.57 -15.95 -22.26
CA SER A 191 5.28 -15.40 -21.79
C SER A 191 5.46 -14.60 -20.50
N SER A 192 5.80 -13.31 -20.63
CA SER A 192 5.98 -12.40 -19.49
C SER A 192 4.71 -12.19 -18.67
N PHE A 193 3.55 -12.51 -19.25
CA PHE A 193 2.20 -12.21 -18.74
C PHE A 193 1.44 -13.46 -18.27
N GLN A 194 2.14 -14.55 -17.93
CA GLN A 194 1.50 -15.78 -17.48
C GLN A 194 0.88 -15.63 -16.08
N GLU A 195 -0.36 -16.11 -15.91
CA GLU A 195 -1.08 -16.17 -14.62
C GLU A 195 -1.22 -14.80 -13.95
N VAL A 196 -1.35 -13.73 -14.74
CA VAL A 196 -1.61 -12.37 -14.24
C VAL A 196 -3.08 -12.23 -13.86
N ASP A 197 -3.37 -11.68 -12.67
CA ASP A 197 -4.73 -11.31 -12.28
C ASP A 197 -5.12 -9.97 -12.94
N ILE A 198 -6.02 -10.01 -13.92
CA ILE A 198 -6.55 -8.84 -14.62
C ILE A 198 -8.03 -8.61 -14.30
N ASN A 199 -8.47 -9.08 -13.14
CA ASN A 199 -9.86 -8.94 -12.71
C ASN A 199 -10.31 -7.48 -12.68
N GLY A 200 -11.37 -7.14 -13.43
CA GLY A 200 -11.93 -5.79 -13.43
C GLY A 200 -11.05 -4.70 -14.05
N VAL A 201 -9.95 -5.05 -14.71
CA VAL A 201 -9.03 -4.07 -15.33
C VAL A 201 -9.70 -3.27 -16.45
N GLU A 202 -9.36 -1.98 -16.55
CA GLU A 202 -9.73 -1.12 -17.68
C GLU A 202 -8.56 -0.96 -18.66
N PHE A 203 -8.72 -1.43 -19.91
CA PHE A 203 -7.73 -1.35 -20.98
C PHE A 203 -8.14 -0.40 -22.12
N ALA A 204 -9.06 0.54 -21.89
CA ALA A 204 -9.56 1.44 -22.94
C ALA A 204 -8.39 2.19 -23.63
N ALA A 205 -8.27 2.11 -24.95
CA ALA A 205 -7.15 2.67 -25.72
C ALA A 205 -5.74 2.17 -25.36
N ALA A 206 -5.60 1.10 -24.56
CA ALA A 206 -4.30 0.54 -24.22
C ALA A 206 -3.62 -0.13 -25.43
N ASP A 207 -2.30 -0.11 -25.46
CA ASP A 207 -1.49 -0.83 -26.43
C ASP A 207 -0.89 -2.09 -25.79
N LEU A 208 -1.50 -3.23 -26.09
CA LEU A 208 -1.10 -4.55 -25.60
C LEU A 208 -0.39 -5.37 -26.68
N THR A 209 -0.01 -4.75 -27.80
CA THR A 209 0.62 -5.45 -28.96
C THR A 209 1.96 -6.08 -28.62
N GLY A 210 2.65 -5.56 -27.60
CA GLY A 210 3.89 -6.14 -27.09
C GLY A 210 3.70 -7.31 -26.13
N ILE A 211 2.47 -7.75 -25.82
CA ILE A 211 2.23 -8.93 -24.97
C ILE A 211 1.97 -10.15 -25.86
N HIS A 212 2.46 -11.34 -25.49
CA HIS A 212 2.14 -12.56 -26.23
C HIS A 212 0.67 -12.98 -26.03
N ALA A 213 -0.01 -13.46 -27.08
CA ALA A 213 -1.42 -13.85 -27.03
C ALA A 213 -1.71 -14.93 -25.97
N ASP A 214 -0.80 -15.89 -25.78
CA ASP A 214 -0.92 -16.92 -24.74
C ASP A 214 -0.87 -16.34 -23.32
N GLY A 215 -0.11 -15.26 -23.12
CA GLY A 215 -0.07 -14.53 -21.86
C GLY A 215 -1.43 -13.90 -21.53
N LEU A 216 -2.03 -13.22 -22.50
CA LEU A 216 -3.38 -12.65 -22.34
C LEU A 216 -4.46 -13.73 -22.17
N THR A 217 -4.30 -14.87 -22.84
CA THR A 217 -5.25 -16.00 -22.75
C THR A 217 -5.15 -16.74 -21.41
N SER A 218 -3.97 -16.79 -20.80
CA SER A 218 -3.73 -17.41 -19.49
C SER A 218 -3.96 -16.48 -18.30
N ALA A 219 -4.32 -15.21 -18.55
CA ALA A 219 -4.62 -14.27 -17.49
C ALA A 219 -5.91 -14.65 -16.74
N TYR A 220 -5.91 -14.46 -15.43
CA TYR A 220 -7.03 -14.80 -14.56
C TYR A 220 -7.97 -13.61 -14.36
N PHE A 221 -9.28 -13.87 -14.44
CA PHE A 221 -10.30 -12.93 -14.00
C PHE A 221 -11.63 -13.67 -13.71
N TRP A 222 -12.42 -13.16 -12.77
CA TRP A 222 -13.82 -13.58 -12.56
C TRP A 222 -14.81 -12.50 -13.03
N ALA A 223 -14.48 -11.23 -12.78
CA ALA A 223 -15.06 -10.05 -13.41
C ALA A 223 -14.23 -9.69 -14.64
N PRO A 224 -14.82 -9.72 -15.86
CA PRO A 224 -14.09 -9.50 -17.10
C PRO A 224 -13.37 -8.14 -17.13
N PRO A 225 -12.11 -8.10 -17.61
CA PRO A 225 -11.48 -6.84 -17.98
C PRO A 225 -12.27 -6.18 -19.12
N SER A 226 -12.12 -4.88 -19.26
CA SER A 226 -12.82 -4.10 -20.29
C SER A 226 -11.88 -3.41 -21.26
N TYR A 227 -12.33 -3.20 -22.49
CA TYR A 227 -11.56 -2.59 -23.57
C TYR A 227 -12.48 -1.84 -24.54
N ASP A 228 -11.92 -1.01 -25.42
CA ASP A 228 -12.67 -0.28 -26.46
C ASP A 228 -12.04 -0.48 -27.85
N ASP A 229 -12.56 0.20 -28.86
CA ASP A 229 -12.09 0.08 -30.25
C ASP A 229 -10.71 0.68 -30.51
N ARG A 230 -10.18 1.43 -29.54
CA ARG A 230 -8.84 2.02 -29.59
C ARG A 230 -7.81 1.08 -28.96
N THR A 231 -8.24 0.12 -28.13
CA THR A 231 -7.37 -0.88 -27.53
C THR A 231 -6.75 -1.74 -28.61
N LYS A 232 -5.42 -1.86 -28.61
CA LYS A 232 -4.67 -2.68 -29.57
C LYS A 232 -4.25 -3.99 -28.93
N PHE A 233 -4.47 -5.07 -29.66
CA PHE A 233 -4.15 -6.42 -29.22
C PHE A 233 -3.10 -7.06 -30.13
N PRO A 234 -2.39 -8.09 -29.64
CA PRO A 234 -1.57 -8.96 -30.48
C PRO A 234 -2.40 -9.56 -31.62
N ALA A 235 -1.79 -9.76 -32.79
CA ALA A 235 -2.50 -10.15 -34.01
C ALA A 235 -3.31 -11.45 -33.86
N ASP A 236 -2.83 -12.39 -33.03
CA ASP A 236 -3.46 -13.71 -32.83
C ASP A 236 -4.39 -13.76 -31.60
N PHE A 237 -4.67 -12.63 -30.95
CA PHE A 237 -5.53 -12.55 -29.76
C PHE A 237 -6.91 -11.96 -30.09
N ASP A 238 -7.96 -12.68 -29.72
CA ASP A 238 -9.35 -12.21 -29.81
C ASP A 238 -9.91 -11.95 -28.41
N PRO A 239 -10.08 -10.67 -28.00
CA PRO A 239 -10.55 -10.33 -26.66
C PRO A 239 -11.99 -10.79 -26.40
N GLN A 240 -12.85 -10.85 -27.43
CA GLN A 240 -14.24 -11.31 -27.26
C GLN A 240 -14.28 -12.82 -26.99
N ARG A 241 -13.49 -13.59 -27.74
CA ARG A 241 -13.35 -15.04 -27.50
C ARG A 241 -12.69 -15.33 -26.16
N ALA A 242 -11.79 -14.46 -25.70
CA ALA A 242 -11.19 -14.52 -24.37
C ALA A 242 -12.14 -14.06 -23.24
N GLY A 243 -13.38 -13.64 -23.54
CA GLY A 243 -14.39 -13.26 -22.54
C GLY A 243 -14.27 -11.82 -22.01
N TRP A 244 -13.46 -10.97 -22.64
CA TRP A 244 -13.30 -9.57 -22.23
C TRP A 244 -14.51 -8.74 -22.65
N LYS A 245 -14.82 -7.70 -21.87
CA LYS A 245 -16.00 -6.86 -22.06
C LYS A 245 -15.67 -5.63 -22.90
N ARG A 246 -16.17 -5.58 -24.13
CA ARG A 246 -16.12 -4.36 -24.95
C ARG A 246 -16.99 -3.24 -24.32
N ARG A 247 -16.44 -2.04 -24.21
CA ARG A 247 -17.10 -0.80 -23.80
C ARG A 247 -17.11 0.18 -24.99
N PRO A 248 -18.09 1.09 -25.04
CA PRO A 248 -18.16 2.12 -26.07
C PRO A 248 -17.01 3.13 -25.95
#